data_AF-A0A0D6A4Q6-F1
#
_entry.id   AF-A0A0D6A4Q6-F1
#
_cell.length_a   1.000
_cell.length_b   1.000
_cell.length_c   1.000
_cell.angle_alpha   90.00
_cell.angle_beta   90.00
_cell.angle_gamma   90.00
#
_symmetry.space_group_name_H-M   'P 1'
#
loop_
_entity.id
_entity.type
_entity.pdbx_description
1 polymer ?
#
loop_
_entity_poly.entity_id
_entity_poly.type
_entity_poly.pdbx_seq_one_letter_code
_entity_poly.pdbx_strand_id
1 'polypeptide(L)'
;MISWNLLGILLWVIVILYLVFIIQNIRKRRITMIINQHKRFTWPNFILDIVEVLVLLLAAGYMFSRTFLDNPDLEDSNKITSSIQYQPLVMKTGVGNSSYVTIDSRKKKIGTQTYTYYRAGNKVTVSSNAATVVYGDKAMDISAEKIPYKENELKQMDKKYQRAYVAVYTARYKKNWQNGIGMHAGHIATRYYLIRIPDPSFIKQNKK
;
A
#
# COMPACT_ATOMS: atom_id res chain seq x y z
N MET A 1 15.69 -19.05 4.32
CA MET A 1 14.39 -19.22 3.65
C MET A 1 14.34 -18.25 2.48
N ILE A 2 14.23 -18.73 1.24
CA ILE A 2 14.10 -17.85 0.06
C ILE A 2 12.79 -17.07 0.19
N SER A 3 12.88 -15.74 0.12
CA SER A 3 11.70 -14.87 0.07
C SER A 3 10.99 -15.07 -1.27
N TRP A 4 9.65 -15.19 -1.27
CA TRP A 4 8.87 -15.25 -2.51
C TRP A 4 9.07 -14.02 -3.40
N ASN A 5 9.53 -12.89 -2.84
CA ASN A 5 9.90 -11.70 -3.62
C ASN A 5 11.11 -11.92 -4.54
N LEU A 6 11.95 -12.92 -4.26
CA LEU A 6 13.06 -13.30 -5.14
C LEU A 6 12.54 -13.75 -6.51
N LEU A 7 11.34 -14.32 -6.58
CA LEU A 7 10.72 -14.73 -7.83
C LEU A 7 10.39 -13.51 -8.71
N GLY A 8 9.85 -12.44 -8.13
CA GLY A 8 9.64 -11.17 -8.85
C GLY A 8 10.94 -10.54 -9.32
N ILE A 9 11.99 -10.57 -8.48
CA ILE A 9 13.33 -10.08 -8.85
C ILE A 9 13.89 -10.90 -10.02
N LEU A 10 13.80 -12.23 -9.97
CA LEU A 10 14.29 -13.11 -11.01
C LEU A 10 13.56 -12.87 -12.34
N LEU A 11 12.25 -12.65 -12.32
CA LEU A 11 11.47 -12.29 -13.51
C LEU A 11 11.93 -10.95 -14.12
N TRP A 12 12.22 -9.94 -13.30
CA TRP A 12 12.79 -8.68 -13.78
C TRP A 12 14.18 -8.87 -14.40
N VAL A 13 15.02 -9.72 -13.82
CA VAL A 13 16.33 -10.07 -14.39
C VAL A 13 16.17 -10.72 -15.77
N ILE A 14 15.21 -11.64 -15.93
CA ILE A 14 14.92 -12.25 -17.24
C ILE A 14 14.49 -11.18 -18.27
N VAL A 15 13.62 -10.25 -17.89
CA VAL A 15 13.19 -9.15 -18.78
C VAL A 15 14.37 -8.27 -19.20
N ILE A 16 15.28 -7.96 -18.28
CA ILE A 16 16.48 -7.16 -18.57
C ILE A 16 17.45 -7.93 -19.50
N LEU A 17 17.69 -9.21 -19.23
CA LEU A 17 18.53 -10.05 -20.10
C LEU A 17 17.92 -10.16 -21.50
N TYR A 18 16.60 -10.31 -21.59
CA TYR A 18 15.89 -10.35 -22.86
C TYR A 18 15.98 -9.01 -23.63
N LEU A 19 15.92 -7.86 -22.95
CA LEU A 19 16.18 -6.56 -23.55
C LEU A 19 17.59 -6.49 -24.16
N VAL A 20 18.62 -6.92 -23.42
CA VAL A 20 20.01 -6.94 -23.94
C VAL A 20 20.13 -7.88 -25.14
N PHE A 21 19.50 -9.06 -25.06
CA PHE A 21 19.45 -10.03 -26.15
C PHE A 21 18.83 -9.43 -27.42
N ILE A 22 17.68 -8.76 -27.31
CA ILE A 22 17.01 -8.12 -28.45
C ILE A 22 17.93 -7.07 -29.09
N ILE A 23 18.54 -6.19 -28.29
CA ILE A 23 19.45 -5.15 -28.81
C ILE A 23 20.60 -5.78 -29.59
N GLN A 24 21.22 -6.85 -29.05
CA GLN A 24 22.30 -7.55 -29.73
C GLN A 24 21.82 -8.25 -31.01
N ASN A 25 20.65 -8.88 -30.98
CA ASN A 25 20.08 -9.61 -32.10
C ASN A 25 19.70 -8.69 -33.26
N ILE A 26 19.00 -7.59 -32.97
CA ILE A 26 18.69 -6.52 -33.94
C ILE A 26 19.97 -5.98 -34.56
N ARG A 27 20.98 -5.67 -33.72
CA ARG A 27 22.28 -5.17 -34.21
C ARG A 27 22.96 -6.17 -35.14
N LYS A 28 23.01 -7.45 -34.77
CA LYS A 28 23.63 -8.52 -35.59
C LYS A 28 22.90 -8.67 -36.93
N ARG A 29 21.57 -8.69 -36.94
CA ARG A 29 20.76 -8.74 -38.17
C ARG A 29 21.01 -7.53 -39.07
N ARG A 30 21.05 -6.32 -38.50
CA ARG A 30 21.27 -5.08 -39.26
C ARG A 30 22.66 -5.03 -39.89
N ILE A 31 23.71 -5.39 -39.15
CA ILE A 31 25.09 -5.45 -39.68
C ILE A 31 25.20 -6.48 -40.81
N THR A 32 24.64 -7.68 -40.60
CA THR A 32 24.67 -8.77 -41.60
C THR A 32 23.96 -8.36 -42.90
N MET A 33 22.83 -7.65 -42.80
CA MET A 33 22.07 -7.18 -43.96
C MET A 33 22.86 -6.12 -44.77
N ILE A 34 23.53 -5.19 -44.09
CA ILE A 34 24.31 -4.13 -44.73
C ILE A 34 25.57 -4.68 -45.40
N ILE A 35 26.33 -5.52 -44.69
CA ILE A 35 27.66 -5.97 -45.15
C ILE A 35 27.56 -7.15 -46.13
N ASN A 36 26.78 -8.19 -45.78
CA ASN A 36 26.77 -9.41 -46.59
C ASN A 36 25.74 -9.34 -47.71
N GLN A 37 24.56 -8.79 -47.43
CA GLN A 37 23.44 -8.78 -48.38
C GLN A 37 23.35 -7.48 -49.19
N HIS A 38 24.14 -6.45 -48.85
CA HIS A 38 24.10 -5.11 -49.47
C HIS A 38 22.69 -4.51 -49.53
N LYS A 39 21.79 -4.94 -48.64
CA LYS A 39 20.40 -4.48 -48.56
C LYS A 39 20.27 -3.52 -47.39
N ARG A 40 19.56 -2.41 -47.61
CA ARG A 40 19.25 -1.44 -46.54
C ARG A 40 18.01 -1.83 -45.73
N PHE A 41 17.11 -2.61 -46.32
CA PHE A 41 15.84 -2.96 -45.70
C PHE A 41 15.35 -4.35 -46.14
N THR A 42 14.70 -5.06 -45.24
CA THR A 42 14.07 -6.36 -45.51
C THR A 42 12.88 -6.54 -44.58
N TRP A 43 11.69 -6.71 -45.15
CA TRP A 43 10.42 -6.85 -44.43
C TRP A 43 10.42 -7.96 -43.35
N PRO A 44 10.91 -9.19 -43.62
CA PRO A 44 11.02 -10.23 -42.60
C PRO A 44 11.76 -9.81 -41.34
N ASN A 45 12.91 -9.15 -41.48
CA ASN A 45 13.70 -8.71 -40.32
C ASN A 45 13.00 -7.58 -39.57
N PHE A 46 12.35 -6.66 -40.29
CA PHE A 46 11.58 -5.57 -39.68
C PHE A 46 10.38 -6.08 -38.86
N ILE A 47 9.63 -7.05 -39.39
CA ILE A 47 8.51 -7.67 -38.67
C ILE A 47 9.01 -8.40 -37.42
N LEU A 48 10.12 -9.13 -37.55
CA LEU A 48 10.73 -9.86 -36.43
C LEU A 48 11.20 -8.90 -35.33
N ASP A 49 11.84 -7.78 -35.70
CA ASP A 49 12.22 -6.72 -34.76
C ASP A 49 10.99 -6.13 -34.04
N ILE A 50 9.89 -5.88 -34.75
CA ILE A 50 8.63 -5.39 -34.16
C ILE A 50 8.07 -6.40 -33.16
N VAL A 51 8.01 -7.69 -33.52
CA VAL A 51 7.48 -8.74 -32.65
C VAL A 51 8.33 -8.88 -31.38
N GLU A 52 9.66 -8.89 -31.52
CA GLU A 52 10.59 -8.95 -30.37
C GLU A 52 10.35 -7.78 -29.40
N VAL A 53 10.21 -6.55 -29.92
CA VAL A 53 9.94 -5.35 -29.10
C VAL A 53 8.54 -5.39 -28.47
N LEU A 54 7.51 -5.82 -29.20
CA LEU A 54 6.16 -5.95 -28.66
C LEU A 54 6.10 -6.95 -27.51
N VAL A 55 6.75 -8.11 -27.66
CA VAL A 55 6.83 -9.11 -26.58
C VAL A 55 7.52 -8.53 -25.35
N LEU A 56 8.61 -7.79 -25.53
CA LEU A 56 9.29 -7.13 -24.43
C LEU A 56 8.41 -6.09 -23.74
N LEU A 57 7.71 -5.25 -24.49
CA LEU A 57 6.81 -4.23 -23.94
C LEU A 57 5.64 -4.84 -23.17
N LEU A 58 5.05 -5.93 -23.68
CA LEU A 58 3.99 -6.65 -22.98
C LEU A 58 4.50 -7.27 -21.68
N ALA A 59 5.67 -7.92 -21.70
CA ALA A 59 6.27 -8.53 -20.51
C ALA A 59 6.64 -7.48 -19.45
N ALA A 60 7.29 -6.38 -19.86
CA ALA A 60 7.67 -5.28 -18.99
C ALA A 60 6.44 -4.55 -18.44
N GLY A 61 5.43 -4.29 -19.27
CA GLY A 61 4.18 -3.65 -18.86
C GLY A 61 3.38 -4.49 -17.87
N TYR A 62 3.29 -5.81 -18.09
CA TYR A 62 2.68 -6.74 -17.15
C TYR A 62 3.40 -6.75 -15.80
N MET A 63 4.73 -6.89 -15.81
CA MET A 63 5.54 -6.86 -14.58
C MET A 63 5.44 -5.53 -13.85
N PHE A 64 5.46 -4.41 -14.57
CA PHE A 64 5.31 -3.08 -14.00
C PHE A 64 3.95 -2.90 -13.33
N SER A 65 2.87 -3.29 -14.00
CA SER A 65 1.52 -3.24 -13.44
C SER A 65 1.41 -4.04 -12.13
N ARG A 66 1.95 -5.26 -12.10
CA ARG A 66 1.90 -6.14 -10.91
C ARG A 66 2.82 -5.67 -9.79
N THR A 67 3.91 -4.98 -10.11
CA THR A 67 4.90 -4.52 -9.11
C THR A 67 4.53 -3.16 -8.51
N PHE A 68 3.94 -2.26 -9.30
CA PHE A 68 3.76 -0.87 -8.87
C PHE A 68 2.30 -0.42 -8.80
N LEU A 69 1.38 -1.09 -9.49
CA LEU A 69 -0.04 -0.68 -9.57
C LEU A 69 -0.99 -1.63 -8.85
N ASP A 70 -0.48 -2.61 -8.09
CA ASP A 70 -1.32 -3.55 -7.35
C ASP A 70 -2.00 -2.83 -6.17
N ASN A 71 -3.32 -2.67 -6.27
CA ASN A 71 -4.18 -2.18 -5.19
C ASN A 71 -5.03 -3.36 -4.73
N PRO A 72 -4.59 -4.10 -3.69
CA PRO A 72 -5.26 -5.32 -3.33
C PRO A 72 -6.57 -5.02 -2.61
N ASP A 73 -7.62 -5.77 -2.95
CA ASP A 73 -8.88 -5.72 -2.24
C ASP A 73 -8.67 -6.22 -0.79
N LEU A 74 -9.16 -5.45 0.18
CA LEU A 74 -8.98 -5.75 1.60
C LEU A 74 -9.80 -6.97 2.05
N GLU A 75 -10.78 -7.39 1.25
CA GLU A 75 -11.60 -8.58 1.47
C GLU A 75 -11.02 -9.84 0.81
N ASP A 76 -10.00 -9.70 -0.06
CA ASP A 76 -9.37 -10.84 -0.74
C ASP A 76 -8.48 -11.63 0.23
N SER A 77 -9.12 -12.57 0.92
CA SER A 77 -8.47 -13.51 1.84
C SER A 77 -7.44 -14.42 1.16
N ASN A 78 -7.41 -14.55 -0.17
CA ASN A 78 -6.40 -15.37 -0.86
C ASN A 78 -5.05 -14.64 -1.00
N LYS A 79 -5.07 -13.31 -1.05
CA LYS A 79 -3.85 -12.49 -1.18
C LYS A 79 -3.41 -11.86 0.14
N ILE A 80 -4.35 -11.53 1.01
CA ILE A 80 -4.07 -10.78 2.24
C ILE A 80 -4.42 -11.62 3.48
N THR A 81 -3.65 -11.38 4.54
CA THR A 81 -4.03 -11.72 5.91
C THR A 81 -4.23 -10.42 6.68
N SER A 82 -5.42 -10.25 7.25
CA SER A 82 -5.78 -9.10 8.06
C SER A 82 -5.68 -9.42 9.55
N SER A 83 -5.38 -8.41 10.35
CA SER A 83 -5.36 -8.49 11.80
C SER A 83 -5.80 -7.15 12.38
N ILE A 84 -6.56 -7.20 13.48
CA ILE A 84 -7.02 -6.02 14.18
C ILE A 84 -6.41 -6.05 15.59
N GLN A 85 -5.75 -4.96 15.96
CA GLN A 85 -5.20 -4.80 17.30
C GLN A 85 -5.88 -3.63 18.01
N TYR A 86 -6.38 -3.89 19.22
CA TYR A 86 -7.04 -2.89 20.06
C TYR A 86 -6.11 -2.43 21.16
N GLN A 87 -5.91 -1.11 21.27
CA GLN A 87 -5.01 -0.52 22.25
C GLN A 87 -5.68 0.66 22.95
N PRO A 88 -5.63 0.74 24.29
CA PRO A 88 -6.22 1.85 25.03
C PRO A 88 -5.49 3.16 24.71
N LEU A 89 -6.24 4.25 24.64
CA LEU A 89 -5.69 5.59 24.51
C LEU A 89 -5.32 6.13 25.90
N VAL A 90 -4.22 6.87 25.96
CA VAL A 90 -3.81 7.59 27.16
C VAL A 90 -4.16 9.06 26.97
N MET A 91 -4.90 9.61 27.93
CA MET A 91 -5.26 11.02 27.92
C MET A 91 -4.02 11.86 28.19
N LYS A 92 -3.79 12.88 27.35
CA LYS A 92 -2.79 13.88 27.66
C LYS A 92 -3.38 14.89 28.62
N THR A 93 -2.85 14.91 29.84
CA THR A 93 -3.10 15.94 30.85
C THR A 93 -1.96 16.97 30.80
N GLY A 94 -2.29 18.26 30.89
CA GLY A 94 -1.33 19.36 30.74
C GLY A 94 -2.02 20.72 30.75
N VAL A 95 -1.33 21.79 30.37
CA VAL A 95 -1.92 23.14 30.34
C VAL A 95 -3.07 23.22 29.32
N GLY A 96 -4.30 23.39 29.80
CA GLY A 96 -5.54 23.42 29.02
C GLY A 96 -6.39 22.15 29.17
N ASN A 97 -7.36 21.96 28.27
CA ASN A 97 -8.26 20.81 28.30
C ASN A 97 -7.52 19.49 28.07
N SER A 98 -7.86 18.48 28.86
CA SER A 98 -7.33 17.12 28.69
C SER A 98 -7.89 16.50 27.41
N SER A 99 -7.02 15.90 26.59
CA SER A 99 -7.41 15.40 25.26
C SER A 99 -6.79 14.04 24.97
N TYR A 100 -7.55 13.17 24.30
CA TYR A 100 -7.05 11.89 23.79
C TYR A 100 -6.36 12.05 22.43
N VAL A 101 -6.89 12.95 21.60
CA VAL A 101 -6.38 13.20 20.24
C VAL A 101 -6.21 14.68 20.00
N THR A 102 -5.09 15.04 19.39
CA THR A 102 -4.86 16.37 18.82
C THR A 102 -4.97 16.30 17.31
N ILE A 103 -5.86 17.10 16.73
CA ILE A 103 -6.00 17.28 15.29
C ILE A 103 -5.24 18.54 14.90
N ASP A 104 -4.27 18.39 14.01
CA ASP A 104 -3.48 19.47 13.48
C ASP A 104 -3.76 19.58 11.97
N SER A 105 -4.46 20.67 11.61
CA SER A 105 -4.98 20.95 10.26
C SER A 105 -4.16 22.02 9.54
N ARG A 106 -2.87 22.18 9.90
CA ARG A 106 -1.96 23.09 9.19
C ARG A 106 -2.14 22.94 7.67
N LYS A 107 -2.33 24.07 6.98
CA LYS A 107 -2.41 24.19 5.51
C LYS A 107 -1.15 23.61 4.85
N LYS A 108 -1.02 22.28 4.81
CA LYS A 108 -0.19 21.63 3.80
C LYS A 108 -0.92 21.80 2.47
N LYS A 109 -0.17 21.91 1.38
CA LYS A 109 -0.65 22.10 -0.01
C LYS A 109 -1.73 21.09 -0.45
N ILE A 110 -1.91 20.02 0.33
CA ILE A 110 -2.88 18.95 0.18
C ILE A 110 -3.66 18.95 1.50
N GLY A 111 -4.99 19.04 1.47
CA GLY A 111 -5.89 19.20 2.64
C GLY A 111 -5.93 18.04 3.64
N THR A 112 -4.81 17.37 3.89
CA THR A 112 -4.66 16.28 4.84
C THR A 112 -4.49 16.81 6.26
N GLN A 113 -5.30 16.30 7.19
CA GLN A 113 -5.16 16.56 8.62
C GLN A 113 -4.20 15.54 9.24
N THR A 114 -3.61 15.88 10.39
CA THR A 114 -2.80 14.93 11.16
C THR A 114 -3.42 14.70 12.53
N TYR A 115 -3.55 13.44 12.92
CA TYR A 115 -4.06 13.03 14.23
C TYR A 115 -2.89 12.56 15.09
N THR A 116 -2.76 13.17 16.26
CA THR A 116 -1.75 12.78 17.24
C THR A 116 -2.43 12.25 18.49
N TYR A 117 -2.04 11.07 18.93
CA TYR A 117 -2.58 10.40 20.11
C TYR A 117 -1.48 9.69 20.90
N TYR A 118 -1.79 9.26 22.13
CA TYR A 118 -0.82 8.65 23.03
C TYR A 118 -1.27 7.22 23.41
N ARG A 119 -0.30 6.30 23.47
CA ARG A 119 -0.49 4.90 23.88
C ARG A 119 0.64 4.52 24.83
N ALA A 120 0.34 4.08 26.06
CA ALA A 120 1.31 3.58 27.03
C ALA A 120 2.69 4.31 27.00
N GLY A 121 2.68 5.65 27.11
CA GLY A 121 3.89 6.48 27.09
C GLY A 121 4.43 6.89 25.72
N ASN A 122 3.92 6.34 24.62
CA ASN A 122 4.36 6.64 23.26
C ASN A 122 3.42 7.62 22.54
N LYS A 123 3.99 8.65 21.93
CA LYS A 123 3.29 9.58 21.03
C LYS A 123 3.23 9.00 19.62
N VAL A 124 2.06 9.03 19.00
CA VAL A 124 1.85 8.52 17.65
C VAL A 124 1.17 9.59 16.82
N THR A 125 1.66 9.83 15.61
CA THR A 125 1.08 10.77 14.66
C THR A 125 0.74 10.04 13.37
N VAL A 126 -0.51 10.16 12.93
CA VAL A 126 -1.04 9.52 11.71
C VAL A 126 -1.73 10.56 10.82
N SER A 127 -1.71 10.33 9.51
CA SER A 127 -2.41 11.17 8.54
C SER A 127 -3.89 10.77 8.46
N SER A 128 -4.78 11.73 8.18
CA SER A 128 -6.21 11.49 7.93
C SER A 128 -6.48 10.55 6.76
N ASN A 129 -5.51 10.32 5.87
CA ASN A 129 -5.65 9.35 4.77
C ASN A 129 -5.62 7.89 5.26
N ALA A 130 -5.02 7.63 6.42
CA ALA A 130 -4.85 6.30 6.98
C ALA A 130 -5.51 6.16 8.36
N ALA A 131 -6.32 7.14 8.77
CA ALA A 131 -6.91 7.17 10.08
C ALA A 131 -8.22 7.96 10.09
N THR A 132 -9.15 7.54 10.94
CA THR A 132 -10.39 8.27 11.20
C THR A 132 -10.65 8.32 12.70
N VAL A 133 -11.13 9.46 13.16
CA VAL A 133 -11.55 9.67 14.54
C VAL A 133 -13.07 9.52 14.59
N VAL A 134 -13.56 8.64 15.46
CA VAL A 134 -15.00 8.38 15.63
C VAL A 134 -15.37 8.61 17.09
N TYR A 135 -16.41 9.42 17.31
CA TYR A 135 -16.92 9.77 18.64
C TYR A 135 -18.44 9.53 18.72
N GLY A 136 -18.96 9.44 19.94
CA GLY A 136 -20.39 9.20 20.18
C GLY A 136 -20.81 7.75 19.94
N ASP A 137 -22.11 7.56 19.71
CA ASP A 137 -22.74 6.23 19.72
C ASP A 137 -22.50 5.39 18.47
N LYS A 138 -22.15 6.03 17.34
CA LYS A 138 -21.74 5.31 16.14
C LYS A 138 -20.29 4.84 16.29
N ALA A 139 -20.04 3.56 16.08
CA ALA A 139 -18.72 2.95 16.20
C ALA A 139 -17.84 3.13 14.94
N MET A 140 -18.44 3.49 13.81
CA MET A 140 -17.77 3.68 12.52
C MET A 140 -18.28 4.95 11.83
N ASP A 141 -17.40 5.56 11.03
CA ASP A 141 -17.69 6.68 10.12
C ASP A 141 -17.56 6.18 8.66
N ILE A 142 -18.12 6.90 7.69
CA ILE A 142 -18.20 6.53 6.26
C ILE A 142 -16.82 6.18 5.67
N SER A 143 -15.75 6.83 6.17
CA SER A 143 -14.38 6.54 5.75
C SER A 143 -13.83 5.21 6.31
N ALA A 144 -14.31 4.79 7.48
CA ALA A 144 -13.94 3.53 8.13
C ALA A 144 -14.78 2.33 7.65
N GLU A 145 -15.92 2.58 6.99
CA GLU A 145 -16.79 1.54 6.40
C GLU A 145 -16.10 0.74 5.28
N LYS A 146 -15.10 1.34 4.61
CA LYS A 146 -14.27 0.66 3.61
C LYS A 146 -13.30 -0.37 4.20
N ILE A 147 -13.20 -0.45 5.53
CA ILE A 147 -12.34 -1.41 6.23
C ILE A 147 -13.26 -2.44 6.91
N PRO A 148 -13.02 -3.74 6.75
CA PRO A 148 -13.88 -4.79 7.28
C PRO A 148 -13.70 -4.98 8.81
N TYR A 149 -14.04 -3.96 9.60
CA TYR A 149 -14.13 -4.07 11.06
C TYR A 149 -15.40 -4.84 11.43
N LYS A 150 -15.29 -5.72 12.44
CA LYS A 150 -16.46 -6.40 12.99
C LYS A 150 -17.14 -5.52 14.03
N GLU A 151 -18.37 -5.09 13.76
CA GLU A 151 -19.14 -4.24 14.69
C GLU A 151 -19.25 -4.84 16.10
N ASN A 152 -19.47 -6.14 16.20
CA ASN A 152 -19.64 -6.83 17.48
C ASN A 152 -18.36 -6.73 18.34
N GLU A 153 -17.18 -6.84 17.72
CA GLU A 153 -15.90 -6.68 18.41
C GLU A 153 -15.68 -5.21 18.83
N LEU A 154 -16.04 -4.26 17.96
CA LEU A 154 -15.99 -2.82 18.30
C LEU A 154 -16.89 -2.48 19.50
N LYS A 155 -18.14 -2.98 19.52
CA LYS A 155 -19.07 -2.78 20.64
C LYS A 155 -18.56 -3.39 21.95
N GLN A 156 -17.88 -4.53 21.89
CA GLN A 156 -17.23 -5.13 23.07
C GLN A 156 -16.06 -4.26 23.57
N MET A 157 -15.23 -3.74 22.65
CA MET A 157 -14.10 -2.89 22.99
C MET A 157 -14.53 -1.50 23.48
N ASP A 158 -15.64 -0.97 22.96
CA ASP A 158 -16.29 0.25 23.47
C ASP A 158 -16.64 0.11 24.95
N LYS A 159 -17.16 -1.06 25.38
CA LYS A 159 -17.44 -1.34 26.80
C LYS A 159 -16.14 -1.50 27.60
N LYS A 160 -15.18 -2.26 27.08
CA LYS A 160 -13.91 -2.59 27.78
C LYS A 160 -13.05 -1.36 28.05
N TYR A 161 -12.93 -0.48 27.07
CA TYR A 161 -12.03 0.69 27.13
C TYR A 161 -12.79 2.01 27.25
N GLN A 162 -14.07 1.98 27.62
CA GLN A 162 -14.92 3.16 27.77
C GLN A 162 -14.87 4.10 26.56
N ARG A 163 -14.88 3.52 25.34
CA ARG A 163 -14.76 4.25 24.06
C ARG A 163 -13.47 5.07 23.89
N ALA A 164 -12.40 4.78 24.64
CA ALA A 164 -11.09 5.43 24.55
C ALA A 164 -10.00 4.44 24.09
N TYR A 165 -10.02 4.06 22.81
CA TYR A 165 -9.05 3.11 22.24
C TYR A 165 -8.79 3.39 20.77
N VAL A 166 -7.73 2.78 20.26
CA VAL A 166 -7.39 2.72 18.84
C VAL A 166 -7.54 1.28 18.37
N ALA A 167 -8.28 1.07 17.29
CA ALA A 167 -8.27 -0.18 16.54
C ALA A 167 -7.35 -0.01 15.33
N VAL A 168 -6.27 -0.77 15.29
CA VAL A 168 -5.30 -0.78 14.19
C VAL A 168 -5.60 -1.97 13.31
N TYR A 169 -6.17 -1.71 12.13
CA TYR A 169 -6.28 -2.71 11.07
C TYR A 169 -4.94 -2.80 10.34
N THR A 170 -4.35 -3.99 10.27
CA THR A 170 -3.16 -4.26 9.46
C THR A 170 -3.45 -5.41 8.50
N ALA A 171 -3.47 -5.08 7.21
CA ALA A 171 -3.49 -6.02 6.11
C ALA A 171 -2.06 -6.28 5.64
N ARG A 172 -1.64 -7.55 5.58
CA ARG A 172 -0.33 -7.97 5.08
C ARG A 172 -0.53 -8.94 3.92
N TYR A 173 0.26 -8.78 2.87
CA TYR A 173 0.31 -9.75 1.79
C TYR A 173 0.81 -11.10 2.31
N LYS A 174 0.10 -12.17 1.95
CA LYS A 174 0.50 -13.55 2.23
C LYS A 174 1.85 -13.86 1.59
N LYS A 175 2.62 -14.74 2.23
CA LYS A 175 3.88 -15.25 1.71
C LYS A 175 3.61 -16.38 0.70
N ASN A 176 3.09 -16.02 -0.48
CA ASN A 176 2.83 -16.95 -1.58
C ASN A 176 3.53 -16.46 -2.87
N TRP A 177 3.61 -17.34 -3.87
CA TRP A 177 4.24 -17.04 -5.15
C TRP A 177 3.53 -15.91 -5.91
N GLN A 178 2.20 -15.82 -5.80
CA GLN A 178 1.39 -14.80 -6.50
C GLN A 178 1.76 -13.38 -6.07
N ASN A 179 1.85 -13.13 -4.76
CA ASN A 179 2.32 -11.85 -4.22
C ASN A 179 3.83 -11.66 -4.42
N GLY A 180 4.58 -12.76 -4.56
CA GLY A 180 6.02 -12.77 -4.83
C GLY A 180 6.39 -12.26 -6.22
N ILE A 181 5.57 -12.52 -7.24
CA ILE A 181 5.75 -11.97 -8.61
C ILE A 181 5.82 -10.45 -8.57
N GLY A 182 4.91 -9.81 -7.83
CA GLY A 182 4.89 -8.36 -7.63
C GLY A 182 5.89 -7.87 -6.59
N MET A 183 6.65 -8.74 -5.93
CA MET A 183 7.56 -8.39 -4.81
C MET A 183 6.87 -7.86 -3.54
N HIS A 184 5.57 -8.15 -3.35
CA HIS A 184 4.79 -7.69 -2.21
C HIS A 184 4.70 -8.73 -1.07
N ALA A 185 5.18 -9.96 -1.28
CA ALA A 185 5.00 -11.04 -0.32
C ALA A 185 5.55 -10.67 1.08
N GLY A 186 4.68 -10.72 2.09
CA GLY A 186 5.01 -10.35 3.47
C GLY A 186 5.06 -8.86 3.77
N HIS A 187 4.92 -7.96 2.78
CA HIS A 187 4.81 -6.53 3.00
C HIS A 187 3.42 -6.15 3.52
N ILE A 188 3.36 -5.00 4.21
CA ILE A 188 2.08 -4.43 4.66
C ILE A 188 1.39 -3.83 3.44
N ALA A 189 0.19 -4.33 3.13
CA ALA A 189 -0.65 -3.80 2.07
C ALA A 189 -1.28 -2.48 2.51
N THR A 190 -2.00 -2.53 3.64
CA THR A 190 -2.72 -1.39 4.19
C THR A 190 -2.66 -1.41 5.70
N ARG A 191 -2.49 -0.23 6.31
CA ARG A 191 -2.68 -0.04 7.73
C ARG A 191 -3.63 1.12 7.96
N TYR A 192 -4.70 0.88 8.70
CA TYR A 192 -5.71 1.88 9.00
C TYR A 192 -5.93 2.00 10.51
N TYR A 193 -6.10 3.23 10.99
CA TYR A 193 -6.29 3.53 12.41
C TYR A 193 -7.70 4.07 12.66
N LEU A 194 -8.54 3.28 13.30
CA LEU A 194 -9.82 3.76 13.82
C LEU A 194 -9.60 4.24 15.26
N ILE A 195 -9.65 5.54 15.46
CA ILE A 195 -9.45 6.18 16.76
C ILE A 195 -10.82 6.43 17.40
N ARG A 196 -11.18 5.65 18.43
CA ARG A 196 -12.42 5.85 19.21
C ARG A 196 -12.15 6.79 20.36
N ILE A 197 -13.02 7.80 20.47
CA ILE A 197 -12.99 8.80 21.54
C ILE A 197 -14.38 8.83 22.19
N PRO A 198 -14.49 8.98 23.52
CA PRO A 198 -15.79 8.97 24.19
C PRO A 198 -16.68 10.13 23.74
N ASP A 199 -16.11 11.33 23.64
CA ASP A 199 -16.82 12.57 23.37
C ASP A 199 -15.93 13.55 22.57
N PRO A 200 -16.49 14.35 21.65
CA PRO A 200 -15.74 15.35 20.89
C PRO A 200 -15.00 16.39 21.76
N SER A 201 -15.43 16.64 23.00
CA SER A 201 -14.73 17.53 23.95
C SER A 201 -13.29 17.09 24.27
N PHE A 202 -12.98 15.80 24.11
CA PHE A 202 -11.62 15.27 24.29
C PHE A 202 -10.72 15.40 23.04
N ILE A 203 -11.18 16.15 22.02
CA ILE A 203 -10.43 16.43 20.80
C ILE A 203 -9.85 17.85 20.87
N LYS A 204 -8.52 17.95 20.85
CA LYS A 204 -7.83 19.24 20.76
C LYS A 204 -7.60 19.61 19.31
N GLN A 205 -8.21 20.69 18.83
CA GLN A 205 -7.97 21.19 17.48
C GLN A 205 -6.91 22.30 17.51
N ASN A 206 -5.78 22.07 16.84
CA ASN A 206 -4.81 23.12 16.55
C ASN A 206 -5.24 23.80 15.24
N LYS A 207 -6.10 24.81 15.35
CA LYS A 207 -6.38 25.74 14.24
C LYS A 207 -5.29 26.81 14.28
N LYS A 208 -4.45 26.87 13.25
CA LYS A 208 -3.61 28.03 12.92
C LYS A 208 -4.08 28.60 11.61
#